data_AF-A0A7S0FGZ0-F1
#
_entry.id   AF-A0A7S0FGZ0-F1
#
_cell.length_a   1.000
_cell.length_b   1.000
_cell.length_c   1.000
_cell.angle_alpha   90.00
_cell.angle_beta   90.00
_cell.angle_gamma   90.00
#
_symmetry.space_group_name_H-M   'P 1'
#
loop_
_entity.id
_entity.type
_entity.pdbx_description
1 polymer ?
#
loop_
_entity_poly.entity_id
_entity_poly.type
_entity_poly.pdbx_seq_one_letter_code
_entity_poly.pdbx_strand_id
1 'polypeptide(L)'
;GVRCASGTHFLCAQCFSRMVVSQSGQDVRLAFEANDCSVVCQFCPESAPLRRFPDAMVAANLDEQTFASFMAARMQVAERRVCQQQEANFQWRLAEVREQLSVALAQEQTVHRHRLHIAEELLTLKCPRCARAFVDFEGCFALKCTGCGCGFCAWCLADCGSDAHGHVATCKQSARRAGHHGSFQEFNAAQGARRRAAVMQYLQTLEADVHADVVAACAQDFADLGLDIQVP
;
A
#
# COMPACT_ATOMS: atom_id res chain seq x y z
N GLY A 1 27.97 -31.48 48.48
CA GLY A 1 28.40 -30.10 48.77
C GLY A 1 29.35 -29.69 47.67
N VAL A 2 29.30 -28.45 47.20
CA VAL A 2 29.97 -28.03 45.96
C VAL A 2 31.04 -26.96 46.21
N ARG A 3 32.02 -26.88 45.31
CA ARG A 3 33.00 -25.80 45.28
C ARG A 3 32.85 -25.01 43.99
N CYS A 4 33.02 -23.69 44.05
CA CYS A 4 33.15 -22.89 42.84
C CYS A 4 34.41 -23.30 42.06
N ALA A 5 34.50 -22.92 40.78
CA ALA A 5 35.61 -23.36 39.93
C ALA A 5 36.97 -22.79 40.36
N SER A 6 37.01 -21.67 41.10
CA SER A 6 38.25 -21.18 41.74
C SER A 6 38.70 -22.03 42.94
N GLY A 7 37.85 -22.95 43.42
CA GLY A 7 38.11 -23.79 44.59
C GLY A 7 37.98 -23.08 45.95
N THR A 8 37.92 -21.74 45.96
CA THR A 8 37.97 -20.89 47.16
C THR A 8 36.69 -20.90 48.00
N HIS A 9 35.52 -21.00 47.36
CA HIS A 9 34.22 -20.98 48.05
C HIS A 9 33.57 -22.36 48.03
N PHE A 10 33.24 -22.87 49.22
CA PHE A 10 32.52 -24.13 49.41
C PHE A 10 31.09 -23.86 49.92
N LEU A 11 30.11 -24.55 49.35
CA LEU A 11 28.73 -24.53 49.82
C LEU A 11 28.29 -25.96 50.20
N CYS A 12 27.71 -26.11 51.39
CA CYS A 12 27.01 -27.35 51.72
C CYS A 12 25.78 -27.53 50.80
N ALA A 13 25.21 -28.74 50.75
CA ALA A 13 24.07 -29.04 49.85
C ALA A 13 22.86 -28.11 50.08
N GLN A 14 22.56 -27.80 51.35
CA GLN A 14 21.46 -26.90 51.70
C GLN A 14 21.71 -25.46 51.24
N CYS A 15 22.92 -24.92 51.49
CA CYS A 15 23.28 -23.58 51.05
C CYS A 15 23.33 -23.48 49.52
N PHE A 16 23.80 -24.53 48.83
CA PHE A 16 23.79 -24.59 47.38
C PHE A 16 22.36 -24.59 46.82
N SER A 17 21.47 -25.39 47.38
CA SER A 17 20.06 -25.44 46.96
C SER A 17 19.37 -24.08 47.13
N ARG A 18 19.57 -23.41 48.27
CA ARG A 18 19.05 -22.04 48.48
C ARG A 18 19.58 -21.04 47.47
N MET A 19 20.86 -21.14 47.12
CA MET A 19 21.49 -20.27 46.11
C MET A 19 20.91 -20.50 44.71
N VAL A 20 20.63 -21.75 44.34
CA VAL A 20 19.95 -22.06 43.06
C VAL A 20 18.56 -21.45 43.04
N VAL A 21 17.77 -21.62 44.11
CA VAL A 21 16.43 -21.02 44.21
C VAL A 21 16.49 -19.49 44.13
N SER A 22 17.41 -18.86 44.86
CA SER A 22 17.54 -17.39 44.87
C SER A 22 17.97 -16.81 43.52
N GLN A 23 18.68 -17.59 42.70
CA GLN A 23 19.16 -17.13 41.38
C GLN A 23 18.22 -17.51 40.23
N SER A 24 17.35 -18.50 40.41
CA SER A 24 16.38 -18.94 39.40
C SER A 24 14.93 -18.49 39.69
N GLY A 25 14.73 -17.77 40.79
CA GLY A 25 13.45 -17.21 41.18
C GLY A 25 12.88 -16.20 40.17
N GLN A 26 11.57 -15.98 40.23
CA GLN A 26 10.87 -15.11 39.28
C GLN A 26 11.34 -13.64 39.38
N ASP A 27 11.65 -13.16 40.58
CA ASP A 27 12.05 -11.77 40.83
C ASP A 27 13.42 -11.41 40.25
N VAL A 28 14.26 -12.42 40.00
CA VAL A 28 15.63 -12.26 39.48
C VAL A 28 15.77 -12.74 38.04
N ARG A 29 14.66 -12.94 37.32
CA ARG A 29 14.64 -13.56 35.99
C ARG A 29 15.58 -12.89 34.99
N LEU A 30 15.62 -11.55 34.97
CA LEU A 30 16.49 -10.80 34.06
C LEU A 30 17.97 -11.03 34.35
N ALA A 31 18.35 -11.09 35.63
CA ALA A 31 19.72 -11.39 36.03
C ALA A 31 20.09 -12.85 35.75
N PHE A 32 19.15 -13.78 35.92
CA PHE A 32 19.32 -15.18 35.55
C PHE A 32 19.55 -15.35 34.05
N GLU A 33 18.74 -14.65 33.24
CA GLU A 33 18.85 -14.63 31.79
C GLU A 33 20.17 -14.02 31.32
N ALA A 34 20.63 -12.93 31.93
CA ALA A 34 21.93 -12.31 31.66
C ALA A 34 23.12 -13.23 31.99
N ASN A 35 22.93 -14.20 32.87
CA ASN A 35 23.91 -15.25 33.19
C ASN A 35 23.75 -16.51 32.32
N ASP A 36 23.08 -16.43 31.17
CA ASP A 36 22.77 -17.57 30.29
C ASP A 36 22.03 -18.69 31.02
N CYS A 37 21.17 -18.32 31.98
CA CYS A 37 20.45 -19.26 32.84
C CYS A 37 21.36 -20.24 33.60
N SER A 38 22.59 -19.82 33.91
CA SER A 38 23.55 -20.58 34.70
C SER A 38 23.53 -20.15 36.16
N VAL A 39 23.72 -21.11 37.06
CA VAL A 39 23.94 -20.81 38.48
C VAL A 39 25.37 -20.28 38.64
N VAL A 40 25.54 -19.16 39.33
CA VAL A 40 26.84 -18.53 39.55
C VAL A 40 27.21 -18.50 41.03
N CYS A 41 28.51 -18.55 41.32
CA CYS A 41 29.00 -18.29 42.66
C CYS A 41 28.80 -16.80 42.99
N GLN A 42 28.08 -16.52 44.07
CA GLN A 42 27.82 -15.16 44.55
C GLN A 42 29.00 -14.53 45.30
N PHE A 43 29.96 -15.35 45.73
CA PHE A 43 31.15 -14.90 46.46
C PHE A 43 32.34 -14.62 45.54
N CYS A 44 32.30 -15.14 44.30
CA CYS A 44 33.29 -14.78 43.29
C CYS A 44 32.97 -13.37 42.75
N PRO A 45 33.99 -12.54 42.47
CA PRO A 45 33.80 -11.27 41.76
C PRO A 45 33.03 -11.47 40.45
N GLU A 46 32.22 -10.49 40.04
CA GLU A 46 31.49 -10.55 38.78
C GLU A 46 32.42 -10.71 37.56
N SER A 47 33.63 -10.14 37.65
CA SER A 47 34.69 -10.24 36.64
C SER A 47 35.40 -11.61 36.62
N ALA A 48 35.08 -12.52 37.55
CA ALA A 48 35.75 -13.82 37.61
C ALA A 48 35.35 -14.70 36.41
N PRO A 49 36.32 -15.19 35.59
CA PRO A 49 36.03 -15.91 34.36
C PRO A 49 35.33 -17.26 34.58
N LEU A 50 35.43 -17.84 35.78
CA LEU A 50 34.90 -19.17 36.12
C LEU A 50 33.97 -19.13 37.35
N ARG A 51 32.98 -18.23 37.35
CA ARG A 51 31.98 -18.17 38.42
C ARG A 51 30.78 -19.11 38.22
N ARG A 52 30.56 -19.64 37.01
CA ARG A 52 29.43 -20.52 36.68
C ARG A 52 29.65 -21.93 37.22
N PHE A 53 28.63 -22.52 37.81
CA PHE A 53 28.62 -23.94 38.15
C PHE A 53 28.20 -24.76 36.92
N PRO A 54 28.89 -25.85 36.57
CA PRO A 54 28.49 -26.72 35.48
C PRO A 54 27.11 -27.36 35.76
N ASP A 55 26.30 -27.52 34.71
CA ASP A 55 24.96 -28.14 34.82
C ASP A 55 24.99 -29.53 35.46
N ALA A 56 26.01 -30.34 35.15
CA ALA A 56 26.21 -31.64 35.77
C ALA A 56 26.38 -31.55 37.31
N MET A 57 27.05 -30.51 37.79
CA MET A 57 27.22 -30.28 39.23
C MET A 57 25.92 -29.81 39.88
N VAL A 58 25.15 -28.96 39.18
CA VAL A 58 23.83 -28.51 39.61
C VAL A 58 22.89 -29.72 39.73
N ALA A 59 22.80 -30.55 38.69
CA ALA A 59 21.95 -31.74 38.67
C ALA A 59 22.31 -32.76 39.77
N ALA A 60 23.60 -32.99 40.02
CA ALA A 60 24.06 -34.00 40.98
C ALA A 60 23.93 -33.58 42.46
N ASN A 61 23.69 -32.30 42.77
CA ASN A 61 23.72 -31.77 44.14
C ASN A 61 22.39 -31.14 44.61
N LEU A 62 21.33 -31.24 43.82
CA LEU A 62 20.01 -30.74 44.16
C LEU A 62 19.04 -31.90 44.41
N ASP A 63 18.05 -31.66 45.27
CA ASP A 63 16.88 -32.51 45.34
C ASP A 63 15.98 -32.33 44.09
N GLU A 64 15.06 -33.28 43.92
CA GLU A 64 14.16 -33.34 42.77
C GLU A 64 13.32 -32.07 42.62
N GLN A 65 12.78 -31.52 43.72
CA GLN A 65 11.91 -30.35 43.69
C GLN A 65 12.67 -29.08 43.29
N THR A 66 13.86 -28.88 43.84
CA THR A 66 14.72 -27.74 43.53
C THR A 66 15.24 -27.82 42.10
N PHE A 67 15.64 -29.02 41.65
CA PHE A 67 16.07 -29.23 40.25
C PHE A 67 14.94 -28.99 39.25
N ALA A 68 13.73 -29.49 39.52
CA ALA A 68 12.56 -29.25 38.69
C ALA A 68 12.24 -27.75 38.58
N SER A 69 12.32 -27.02 39.69
CA SER A 69 12.09 -25.56 39.72
C SER A 69 13.14 -24.81 38.89
N PHE A 70 14.41 -25.18 39.00
CA PHE A 70 15.50 -24.62 38.20
C PHE A 70 15.31 -24.89 36.70
N MET A 71 14.94 -26.13 36.32
CA MET A 71 14.64 -26.48 34.93
C MET A 71 13.44 -25.70 34.38
N ALA A 72 12.36 -25.58 35.16
CA ALA A 72 11.21 -24.76 34.78
C ALA A 72 11.58 -23.29 34.58
N ALA A 73 12.48 -22.75 35.42
CA ALA A 73 12.98 -21.39 35.24
C ALA A 73 13.75 -21.22 33.91
N ARG A 74 14.59 -22.19 33.53
CA ARG A 74 15.29 -22.21 32.23
C ARG A 74 14.32 -22.30 31.06
N MET A 75 13.33 -23.18 31.13
CA MET A 75 12.30 -23.34 30.10
C MET A 75 11.55 -22.04 29.87
N GLN A 76 11.12 -21.36 30.93
CA GLN A 76 10.38 -20.10 30.82
C GLN A 76 11.22 -18.96 30.20
N VAL A 77 12.54 -18.93 30.43
CA VAL A 77 13.43 -17.98 29.73
C VAL A 77 13.55 -18.36 28.25
N ALA A 78 13.73 -19.64 27.93
CA ALA A 78 13.79 -20.10 26.55
C ALA A 78 12.50 -19.81 25.77
N GLU A 79 11.34 -20.13 26.35
CA GLU A 79 10.01 -19.81 25.81
C GLU A 79 9.86 -18.32 25.55
N ARG A 80 10.26 -17.47 26.51
CA ARG A 80 10.21 -16.01 26.36
C ARG A 80 11.07 -15.54 25.18
N ARG A 81 12.31 -16.03 25.07
CA ARG A 81 13.21 -15.68 23.95
C ARG A 81 12.61 -16.08 22.61
N VAL A 82 12.02 -17.27 22.53
CA VAL A 82 11.33 -17.75 21.32
C VAL A 82 10.12 -16.84 20.99
N CYS A 83 9.26 -16.56 21.97
CA CYS A 83 8.11 -15.67 21.78
C CYS A 83 8.52 -14.26 21.34
N GLN A 84 9.56 -13.68 21.94
CA GLN A 84 10.08 -12.37 21.56
C GLN A 84 10.62 -12.35 20.13
N GLN A 85 11.37 -13.39 19.74
CA GLN A 85 11.89 -13.51 18.37
C GLN A 85 10.76 -13.68 17.35
N GLN A 86 9.73 -14.49 17.69
CA GLN A 86 8.57 -14.67 16.82
C GLN A 86 7.77 -13.39 16.65
N GLU A 87 7.53 -12.64 17.75
CA GLU A 87 6.84 -11.36 17.70
C GLU A 87 7.61 -10.33 16.87
N ALA A 88 8.94 -10.23 17.06
CA ALA A 88 9.78 -9.34 16.25
C ALA A 88 9.72 -9.71 14.76
N ASN A 89 9.79 -11.00 14.42
CA ASN A 89 9.68 -11.48 13.04
C ASN A 89 8.29 -11.17 12.45
N PHE A 90 7.23 -11.33 13.24
CA PHE A 90 5.87 -11.05 12.82
C PHE A 90 5.65 -9.56 12.56
N GLN A 91 6.11 -8.70 13.48
CA GLN A 91 6.04 -7.24 13.33
C GLN A 91 6.80 -6.77 12.09
N TRP A 92 7.98 -7.35 11.82
CA TRP A 92 8.75 -7.04 10.62
C TRP A 92 7.98 -7.41 9.33
N ARG A 93 7.40 -8.62 9.27
CA ARG A 93 6.59 -9.06 8.12
C ARG A 93 5.34 -8.20 7.91
N LEU A 94 4.64 -7.83 8.99
CA LEU A 94 3.48 -6.95 8.90
C LEU A 94 3.84 -5.56 8.38
N ALA A 95 4.96 -5.00 8.82
CA ALA A 95 5.44 -3.71 8.33
C ALA A 95 5.76 -3.76 6.83
N GLU A 96 6.40 -4.84 6.36
CA GLU A 96 6.69 -5.06 4.95
C GLU A 96 5.41 -5.14 4.10
N VAL A 97 4.45 -5.98 4.50
CA VAL A 97 3.17 -6.11 3.79
C VAL A 97 2.39 -4.80 3.77
N ARG A 98 2.39 -4.06 4.89
CA ARG A 98 1.72 -2.77 4.98
C ARG A 98 2.30 -1.75 3.99
N GLU A 99 3.62 -1.74 3.84
CA GLU A 99 4.27 -0.84 2.89
C GLU A 99 3.98 -1.24 1.44
N GLN A 100 4.02 -2.53 1.11
CA GLN A 100 3.63 -3.00 -0.22
C GLN A 100 2.19 -2.60 -0.58
N LEU A 101 1.27 -2.72 0.38
CA LEU A 101 -0.12 -2.32 0.19
C LEU A 101 -0.27 -0.79 0.03
N SER A 102 0.52 0.01 0.74
CA SER A 102 0.47 1.47 0.65
C SER A 102 0.89 1.95 -0.75
N VAL A 103 1.96 1.37 -1.29
CA VAL A 103 2.46 1.64 -2.63
C VAL A 103 1.43 1.24 -3.70
N ALA A 104 0.89 0.02 -3.60
CA ALA A 104 -0.12 -0.46 -4.54
C ALA A 104 -1.38 0.41 -4.55
N LEU A 105 -1.86 0.81 -3.37
CA LEU A 105 -3.03 1.68 -3.24
C LEU A 105 -2.78 3.07 -3.84
N ALA A 106 -1.59 3.64 -3.65
CA ALA A 106 -1.23 4.94 -4.22
C ALA A 106 -1.20 4.89 -5.77
N GLN A 107 -0.69 3.79 -6.34
CA GLN A 107 -0.71 3.57 -7.78
C GLN A 107 -2.16 3.44 -8.30
N GLU A 108 -3.00 2.63 -7.65
CA GLU A 108 -4.41 2.47 -8.03
C GLU A 108 -5.18 3.79 -7.98
N GLN A 109 -4.98 4.60 -6.93
CA GLN A 109 -5.59 5.92 -6.81
C GLN A 109 -5.14 6.88 -7.92
N THR A 110 -3.86 6.82 -8.29
CA THR A 110 -3.31 7.62 -9.38
C THR A 110 -3.99 7.27 -10.70
N VAL A 111 -4.04 5.98 -11.05
CA VAL A 111 -4.72 5.48 -12.25
C VAL A 111 -6.21 5.85 -12.25
N HIS A 112 -6.89 5.66 -11.12
CA HIS A 112 -8.30 6.00 -10.98
C HIS A 112 -8.58 7.48 -11.23
N ARG A 113 -7.75 8.38 -10.68
CA ARG A 113 -7.85 9.83 -10.91
C ARG A 113 -7.72 10.18 -12.39
N HIS A 114 -6.76 9.59 -13.09
CA HIS A 114 -6.56 9.83 -14.52
C HIS A 114 -7.72 9.29 -15.36
N ARG A 115 -8.23 8.09 -15.04
CA ARG A 115 -9.42 7.54 -15.69
C ARG A 115 -10.63 8.46 -15.53
N LEU A 116 -10.89 8.95 -14.31
CA LEU A 116 -12.00 9.89 -14.07
C LEU A 116 -11.83 11.16 -14.89
N HIS A 117 -10.63 11.72 -14.96
CA HIS A 117 -10.36 12.90 -15.80
C HIS A 117 -10.64 12.62 -17.28
N ILE A 118 -10.20 11.48 -17.80
CA ILE A 118 -10.45 11.08 -19.19
C ILE A 118 -11.95 10.94 -19.45
N ALA A 119 -12.66 10.17 -18.62
CA ALA A 119 -14.09 9.93 -18.78
C ALA A 119 -14.91 11.23 -18.70
N GLU A 120 -14.65 12.05 -17.68
CA GLU A 120 -15.46 13.24 -17.42
C GLU A 120 -15.05 14.44 -18.28
N GLU A 121 -13.76 14.72 -18.45
CA GLU A 121 -13.32 15.96 -19.10
C GLU A 121 -13.04 15.80 -20.59
N LEU A 122 -12.68 14.60 -21.05
CA LEU A 122 -12.27 14.38 -22.44
C LEU A 122 -13.34 13.65 -23.25
N LEU A 123 -13.90 12.56 -22.70
CA LEU A 123 -14.86 11.71 -23.40
C LEU A 123 -16.29 12.25 -23.32
N THR A 124 -16.69 12.78 -22.17
CA THR A 124 -18.04 13.33 -22.00
C THR A 124 -18.21 14.63 -22.78
N LEU A 125 -19.24 14.71 -23.63
CA LEU A 125 -19.55 15.94 -24.36
C LEU A 125 -20.28 16.89 -23.44
N LYS A 126 -19.76 18.11 -23.33
CA LYS A 126 -20.25 19.13 -22.41
C LYS A 126 -20.54 20.43 -23.14
N CYS A 127 -21.53 21.16 -22.63
CA CYS A 127 -21.79 22.53 -23.04
C CYS A 127 -20.54 23.40 -22.77
N PRO A 128 -20.06 24.19 -23.75
CA PRO A 128 -18.86 25.00 -23.58
C PRO A 128 -19.02 26.15 -22.58
N ARG A 129 -20.26 26.52 -22.24
CA ARG A 129 -20.54 27.61 -21.29
C ARG A 129 -20.72 27.15 -19.86
N CYS A 130 -21.49 26.10 -19.63
CA CYS A 130 -21.87 25.66 -18.27
C CYS A 130 -21.43 24.24 -17.92
N ALA A 131 -20.65 23.59 -18.79
CA ALA A 131 -20.12 22.24 -18.59
C ALA A 131 -21.18 21.11 -18.43
N ARG A 132 -22.47 21.40 -18.62
CA ARG A 132 -23.52 20.37 -18.58
C ARG A 132 -23.34 19.35 -19.70
N ALA A 133 -23.35 18.07 -19.36
CA ALA A 133 -23.27 16.99 -20.33
C ALA A 133 -24.49 16.96 -21.28
N PHE A 134 -24.28 16.56 -22.53
CA PHE A 134 -25.35 16.37 -23.51
C PHE A 134 -25.10 15.12 -24.37
N VAL A 135 -26.18 14.47 -24.80
CA VAL A 135 -26.15 13.22 -25.59
C VAL A 135 -26.98 13.34 -26.88
N ASP A 136 -27.94 14.26 -26.91
CA ASP A 136 -28.97 14.29 -27.94
C ASP A 136 -28.49 15.03 -29.19
N PHE A 137 -28.29 14.28 -30.28
CA PHE A 137 -28.12 14.83 -31.62
C PHE A 137 -29.36 14.49 -32.47
N GLU A 138 -30.13 15.52 -32.80
CA GLU A 138 -31.39 15.38 -33.57
C GLU A 138 -31.25 15.79 -35.05
N GLY A 139 -30.03 15.78 -35.60
CA GLY A 139 -29.79 16.08 -37.02
C GLY A 139 -29.44 17.53 -37.33
N CYS A 140 -29.39 18.43 -36.33
CA CYS A 140 -28.88 19.79 -36.48
C CYS A 140 -27.55 19.96 -35.70
N PHE A 141 -26.53 20.48 -36.36
CA PHE A 141 -25.22 20.75 -35.77
C PHE A 141 -25.14 22.09 -35.03
N ALA A 142 -26.20 22.89 -35.05
CA ALA A 142 -26.36 24.05 -34.18
C ALA A 142 -27.13 23.63 -32.92
N LEU A 143 -26.40 23.15 -31.91
CA LEU A 143 -26.99 22.65 -30.67
C LEU A 143 -27.34 23.79 -29.73
N LYS A 144 -28.36 23.56 -28.89
CA LYS A 144 -28.76 24.48 -27.83
C LYS A 144 -28.69 23.78 -26.48
N CYS A 145 -28.01 24.39 -25.52
CA CYS A 145 -27.90 23.82 -24.18
C CYS A 145 -29.22 23.93 -23.43
N THR A 146 -29.73 22.83 -22.88
CA THR A 146 -30.95 22.79 -22.06
C THR A 146 -30.76 23.42 -20.67
N GLY A 147 -29.52 23.59 -20.21
CA GLY A 147 -29.19 24.20 -18.92
C GLY A 147 -29.11 25.72 -18.97
N CYS A 148 -28.22 26.27 -19.79
CA CYS A 148 -27.96 27.71 -19.85
C CYS A 148 -28.52 28.39 -21.12
N GLY A 149 -29.11 27.64 -22.04
CA GLY A 149 -29.74 28.17 -23.24
C GLY A 149 -28.79 28.60 -24.37
N CYS A 150 -27.47 28.49 -24.20
CA CYS A 150 -26.54 28.93 -25.25
C CYS A 150 -26.59 28.02 -26.49
N GLY A 151 -26.40 28.62 -27.66
CA GLY A 151 -26.15 27.93 -28.92
C GLY A 151 -24.66 27.59 -29.05
N PHE A 152 -24.33 26.39 -29.49
CA PHE A 152 -22.96 25.97 -29.73
C PHE A 152 -22.84 25.01 -30.92
N CYS A 153 -21.65 24.96 -31.50
CA CYS A 153 -21.38 24.16 -32.69
C CYS A 153 -21.11 22.69 -32.34
N ALA A 154 -21.84 21.74 -32.93
CA ALA A 154 -21.61 20.31 -32.73
C ALA A 154 -20.37 19.75 -33.45
N TRP A 155 -19.70 20.53 -34.32
CA TRP A 155 -18.42 20.13 -34.90
C TRP A 155 -17.27 20.36 -33.93
N CYS A 156 -17.17 21.60 -33.40
CA CYS A 156 -16.00 22.06 -32.63
C CYS A 156 -16.29 22.41 -31.17
N LEU A 157 -17.55 22.37 -30.75
CA LEU A 157 -18.04 22.77 -29.42
C LEU A 157 -17.77 24.25 -29.07
N ALA A 158 -17.61 25.14 -30.05
CA ALA A 158 -17.49 26.57 -29.77
C ALA A 158 -18.82 27.16 -29.28
N ASP A 159 -18.78 27.94 -28.20
CA ASP A 159 -19.91 28.76 -27.74
C ASP A 159 -20.19 29.85 -28.79
N CYS A 160 -21.43 29.91 -29.27
CA CYS A 160 -21.90 30.83 -30.31
C CYS A 160 -22.97 31.81 -29.80
N GLY A 161 -23.12 31.97 -28.49
CA GLY A 161 -24.12 32.88 -27.95
C GLY A 161 -25.51 32.24 -27.93
N SER A 162 -26.46 32.81 -28.67
CA SER A 162 -27.84 32.32 -28.77
C SER A 162 -28.09 31.47 -30.02
N ASP A 163 -27.24 31.58 -31.04
CA ASP A 163 -27.43 30.93 -32.33
C ASP A 163 -26.08 30.49 -32.94
N ALA A 164 -25.95 29.19 -33.20
CA ALA A 164 -24.76 28.60 -33.78
C ALA A 164 -24.84 28.38 -35.30
N HIS A 165 -25.99 28.61 -35.96
CA HIS A 165 -26.18 28.26 -37.37
C HIS A 165 -25.14 28.92 -38.29
N GLY A 166 -24.85 30.21 -38.08
CA GLY A 166 -23.85 30.93 -38.87
C GLY A 166 -22.42 30.36 -38.70
N HIS A 167 -22.06 29.95 -37.49
CA HIS A 167 -20.78 29.29 -37.23
C HIS A 167 -20.73 27.92 -37.89
N VAL A 168 -21.77 27.10 -37.72
CA VAL A 168 -21.82 25.72 -38.24
C VAL A 168 -21.62 25.69 -39.76
N ALA A 169 -22.27 26.59 -40.49
CA ALA A 169 -22.16 26.68 -41.94
C ALA A 169 -20.73 26.99 -42.44
N THR A 170 -19.92 27.63 -41.60
CA THR A 170 -18.55 28.08 -41.91
C THR A 170 -17.47 27.38 -41.08
N CYS A 171 -17.85 26.39 -40.26
CA CYS A 171 -16.96 25.75 -39.30
C CYS A 171 -15.84 25.01 -40.04
N LYS A 172 -14.59 25.26 -39.64
CA LYS A 172 -13.41 24.61 -40.24
C LYS A 172 -13.38 23.09 -40.01
N GLN A 173 -14.04 22.62 -38.96
CA GLN A 173 -14.14 21.21 -38.61
C GLN A 173 -15.37 20.54 -39.24
N SER A 174 -16.19 21.27 -39.99
CA SER A 174 -17.35 20.70 -40.67
C SER A 174 -16.93 19.86 -41.87
N ALA A 175 -17.45 18.63 -41.95
CA ALA A 175 -17.40 17.82 -43.16
C ALA A 175 -18.34 18.33 -44.27
N ARG A 176 -19.30 19.22 -43.93
CA ARG A 176 -20.27 19.82 -44.85
C ARG A 176 -20.22 21.34 -44.79
N ARG A 177 -19.58 21.97 -45.77
CA ARG A 177 -19.60 23.44 -45.88
C ARG A 177 -20.99 23.91 -46.34
N ALA A 178 -21.45 25.05 -45.81
CA ALA A 178 -22.71 25.72 -46.15
C ALA A 178 -24.03 25.02 -45.71
N GLY A 179 -23.96 24.01 -44.83
CA GLY A 179 -25.16 23.36 -44.24
C GLY A 179 -25.09 23.28 -42.72
N HIS A 180 -26.25 23.20 -42.05
CA HIS A 180 -26.36 23.02 -40.60
C HIS A 180 -26.97 21.67 -40.18
N HIS A 181 -27.46 20.89 -41.15
CA HIS A 181 -27.96 19.53 -40.94
C HIS A 181 -26.91 18.48 -41.33
N GLY A 182 -26.90 17.37 -40.61
CA GLY A 182 -26.03 16.23 -40.91
C GLY A 182 -26.48 14.96 -40.19
N SER A 183 -25.76 13.86 -40.41
CA SER A 183 -26.10 12.56 -39.85
C SER A 183 -25.46 12.32 -38.48
N PHE A 184 -26.03 11.39 -37.72
CA PHE A 184 -25.43 10.94 -36.45
C PHE A 184 -24.03 10.32 -36.66
N GLN A 185 -23.79 9.67 -37.79
CA GLN A 185 -22.47 9.13 -38.14
C GLN A 185 -21.44 10.24 -38.33
N GLU A 186 -21.82 11.35 -38.97
CA GLU A 186 -20.95 12.52 -39.13
C GLU A 186 -20.62 13.17 -37.78
N PHE A 187 -21.62 13.26 -36.90
CA PHE A 187 -21.43 13.75 -35.53
C PHE A 187 -20.47 12.87 -34.73
N ASN A 188 -20.69 11.55 -34.74
CA ASN A 188 -19.82 10.60 -34.05
C ASN A 188 -18.41 10.59 -34.61
N ALA A 189 -18.23 10.70 -35.93
CA ALA A 189 -16.90 10.77 -36.53
C ALA A 189 -16.15 12.03 -36.08
N ALA A 190 -16.81 13.19 -36.08
CA ALA A 190 -16.20 14.44 -35.65
C ALA A 190 -15.85 14.43 -34.15
N GLN A 191 -16.79 14.00 -33.31
CA GLN A 191 -16.57 13.92 -31.86
C GLN A 191 -15.56 12.82 -31.49
N GLY A 192 -15.56 11.70 -32.22
CA GLY A 192 -14.57 10.64 -32.06
C GLY A 192 -13.16 11.13 -32.36
N ALA A 193 -12.96 11.84 -33.48
CA ALA A 193 -11.68 12.46 -33.81
C ALA A 193 -11.22 13.47 -32.75
N ARG A 194 -12.13 14.32 -32.25
CA ARG A 194 -11.85 15.30 -31.19
C ARG A 194 -11.44 14.62 -29.87
N ARG A 195 -12.23 13.65 -29.41
CA ARG A 195 -11.95 12.87 -28.18
C ARG A 195 -10.61 12.15 -28.29
N ARG A 196 -10.35 11.48 -29.42
CA ARG A 196 -9.08 10.80 -29.68
C ARG A 196 -7.90 11.74 -29.55
N ALA A 197 -7.95 12.90 -30.22
CA ALA A 197 -6.88 13.89 -30.15
C ALA A 197 -6.66 14.40 -28.72
N ALA A 198 -7.73 14.70 -27.99
CA ALA A 198 -7.66 15.18 -26.61
C ALA A 198 -7.07 14.13 -25.65
N VAL A 199 -7.51 12.87 -25.77
CA VAL A 199 -6.98 11.74 -24.98
C VAL A 199 -5.51 11.52 -25.28
N MET A 200 -5.11 11.44 -26.56
CA MET A 200 -3.71 11.25 -26.94
C MET A 200 -2.81 12.38 -26.43
N GLN A 201 -3.26 13.64 -26.52
CA GLN A 201 -2.53 14.78 -25.98
C GLN A 201 -2.39 14.70 -24.45
N TYR A 202 -3.45 14.29 -23.75
CA TYR A 202 -3.41 14.14 -22.31
C TYR A 202 -2.47 13.02 -21.87
N LEU A 203 -2.55 11.85 -22.52
CA LEU A 203 -1.72 10.70 -22.23
C LEU A 203 -0.22 10.99 -22.40
N GLN A 204 0.15 11.82 -23.37
CA GLN A 204 1.54 12.29 -23.55
C GLN A 204 2.11 13.08 -22.36
N THR A 205 1.27 13.55 -21.44
CA THR A 205 1.70 14.26 -20.24
C THR A 205 2.00 13.33 -19.06
N LEU A 206 1.66 12.04 -19.18
CA LEU A 206 1.82 11.05 -18.11
C LEU A 206 3.19 10.37 -18.18
N GLU A 207 3.63 9.86 -17.03
CA GLU A 207 4.79 8.96 -16.96
C GLU A 207 4.47 7.62 -17.65
N ALA A 208 5.50 6.94 -18.16
CA ALA A 208 5.33 5.78 -19.05
C ALA A 208 4.63 4.59 -18.37
N ASP A 209 4.90 4.37 -17.09
CA ASP A 209 4.27 3.36 -16.25
C ASP A 209 2.78 3.67 -16.01
N VAL A 210 2.46 4.92 -15.64
CA VAL A 210 1.09 5.37 -15.44
C VAL A 210 0.30 5.37 -16.75
N HIS A 211 0.94 5.69 -17.88
CA HIS A 211 0.31 5.72 -19.20
C HIS A 211 -0.31 4.36 -19.56
N ALA A 212 0.45 3.28 -19.44
CA ALA A 212 -0.02 1.94 -19.80
C ALA A 212 -1.21 1.50 -18.92
N ASP A 213 -1.10 1.72 -17.61
CA ASP A 213 -2.15 1.37 -16.66
C ASP A 213 -3.44 2.18 -16.89
N VAL A 214 -3.32 3.47 -17.21
CA VAL A 214 -4.48 4.33 -17.51
C VAL A 214 -5.16 3.91 -18.80
N VAL A 215 -4.41 3.58 -19.86
CA VAL A 215 -5.00 3.08 -21.11
C VAL A 215 -5.74 1.77 -20.88
N ALA A 216 -5.16 0.84 -20.12
CA ALA A 216 -5.82 -0.41 -19.75
C ALA A 216 -7.10 -0.16 -18.94
N ALA A 217 -7.06 0.76 -17.97
CA ALA A 217 -8.21 1.10 -17.14
C ALA A 217 -9.35 1.77 -17.91
N CYS A 218 -9.05 2.48 -19.01
CA CYS A 218 -10.03 3.15 -19.86
C CYS A 218 -10.46 2.32 -21.08
N ALA A 219 -9.98 1.08 -21.24
CA ALA A 219 -10.18 0.30 -22.47
C ALA A 219 -11.65 0.11 -22.84
N GLN A 220 -12.52 -0.13 -21.86
CA GLN A 220 -13.96 -0.25 -22.09
C GLN A 220 -14.58 1.09 -22.52
N ASP A 221 -14.21 2.19 -21.85
CA ASP A 221 -14.69 3.54 -22.16
C ASP A 221 -14.31 3.94 -23.60
N PHE A 222 -13.12 3.53 -24.06
CA PHE A 222 -12.68 3.72 -25.45
C PHE A 222 -13.44 2.84 -26.44
N ALA A 223 -13.63 1.56 -26.11
CA ALA A 223 -14.35 0.62 -26.96
C ALA A 223 -15.82 1.03 -27.18
N ASP A 224 -16.52 1.46 -26.12
CA ASP A 224 -17.91 1.91 -26.18
C ASP A 224 -18.11 3.14 -27.09
N LEU A 225 -17.05 3.95 -27.23
CA LEU A 225 -17.03 5.13 -28.09
C LEU A 225 -16.39 4.87 -29.46
N GLY A 226 -15.95 3.64 -29.74
CA GLY A 226 -15.27 3.26 -30.99
C GLY A 226 -13.93 3.97 -31.20
N LEU A 227 -13.21 4.28 -30.11
CA LEU A 227 -11.92 4.97 -30.14
C LEU A 227 -10.77 3.95 -30.14
N ASP A 228 -9.92 4.00 -31.16
CA ASP A 228 -8.66 3.23 -31.20
C ASP A 228 -7.52 4.06 -30.57
N ILE A 229 -7.28 3.80 -29.27
CA ILE A 229 -6.22 4.38 -28.45
C ILE A 229 -5.25 3.25 -28.10
N GLN A 230 -4.02 3.34 -28.59
CA GLN A 230 -2.98 2.34 -28.37
C GLN A 230 -1.95 2.84 -27.37
N VAL A 231 -1.36 1.90 -26.62
CA VAL A 231 -0.16 2.15 -25.82
C VAL A 231 1.03 2.26 -26.79
N PRO A 232 1.93 3.25 -26.66
CA PRO A 232 3.15 3.32 -27.44
C PRO A 232 4.10 2.15 -27.17
#